data_AF-A0A5M4FGI4-F1
#
_entry.id   AF-A0A5M4FGI4-F1
#
_cell.length_a   1.000
_cell.length_b   1.000
_cell.length_c   1.000
_cell.angle_alpha   90.00
_cell.angle_beta   90.00
_cell.angle_gamma   90.00
#
_symmetry.space_group_name_H-M   'P 1'
#
loop_
_entity.id
_entity.type
_entity.pdbx_description
1 polymer ?
#
loop_
_entity_poly.entity_id
_entity_poly.type
_entity_poly.pdbx_seq_one_letter_code
_entity_poly.pdbx_strand_id
1 'polypeptide(L)'
;MKIPMAIASAVLLAGTLAACGGGDGGSGGSGSDYCKDLKKAQGSFGDLSSGDLGELDAAFKTFHKLADEAPSDIDADWKKLDTALDTVEKAMKDAGLKFSDLAEIQKGKMPENVDPSKLQGLAAEMTKLGSSDFTQASKSIEAHAKKTCKVDLSGS
;
A
#
# COMPACT_ATOMS: atom_id res chain seq x y z
N MET A 1 54.89 17.23 38.99
CA MET A 1 54.19 16.21 38.17
C MET A 1 53.00 16.93 37.53
N LYS A 2 52.99 17.21 36.21
CA LYS A 2 52.64 16.30 35.08
C LYS A 2 51.15 15.93 35.17
N ILE A 3 50.21 16.20 34.24
CA ILE A 3 50.20 16.44 32.78
C ILE A 3 48.84 17.09 32.40
N PRO A 4 48.75 17.97 31.38
CA PRO A 4 47.50 18.35 30.73
C PRO A 4 47.13 17.36 29.61
N MET A 5 45.86 16.94 29.52
CA MET A 5 45.36 16.17 28.36
C MET A 5 44.23 16.92 27.65
N ALA A 6 44.52 17.31 26.42
CA ALA A 6 43.57 17.77 25.42
C ALA A 6 42.67 16.61 24.97
N ILE A 7 41.37 16.87 24.82
CA ILE A 7 40.46 15.96 24.13
C ILE A 7 40.10 16.63 22.80
N ALA A 8 40.76 16.17 21.75
CA ALA A 8 40.36 16.39 20.38
C ALA A 8 39.18 15.45 20.07
N SER A 9 37.97 15.98 20.00
CA SER A 9 36.82 15.24 19.46
C SER A 9 36.81 15.36 17.95
N ALA A 10 37.30 14.32 17.28
CA ALA A 10 37.22 14.15 15.84
C ALA A 10 35.75 14.03 15.40
N VAL A 11 35.34 14.90 14.48
CA VAL A 11 34.08 14.80 13.73
C VAL A 11 34.22 13.64 12.75
N LEU A 12 33.61 12.49 13.07
CA LEU A 12 33.47 11.37 12.13
C LEU A 12 32.21 11.61 11.27
N LEU A 13 32.43 12.25 10.12
CA LEU A 13 31.55 12.16 8.96
C LEU A 13 31.65 10.73 8.41
N ALA A 14 30.66 9.89 8.70
CA ALA A 14 30.49 8.60 8.04
C ALA A 14 29.21 8.63 7.20
N GLY A 15 29.34 9.08 5.96
CA GLY A 15 28.42 8.70 4.90
C GLY A 15 28.91 7.40 4.30
N THR A 16 28.08 6.36 4.34
CA THR A 16 28.18 5.23 3.41
C THR A 16 26.79 4.78 3.01
N LEU A 17 26.42 5.07 1.77
CA LEU A 17 25.40 4.36 1.03
C LEU A 17 25.76 2.86 1.02
N ALA A 18 24.92 2.03 1.63
CA ALA A 18 24.93 0.59 1.41
C ALA A 18 23.69 0.22 0.59
N ALA A 19 23.88 0.19 -0.72
CA ALA A 19 23.13 -0.67 -1.59
C ALA A 19 23.69 -2.09 -1.44
N CYS A 20 22.85 -3.07 -1.12
CA CYS A 20 23.03 -4.49 -1.41
C CYS A 20 21.66 -5.17 -1.19
N GLY A 21 21.09 -5.99 -2.08
CA GLY A 21 21.74 -6.80 -3.11
C GLY A 21 22.08 -8.20 -2.60
N GLY A 22 21.12 -8.92 -2.00
CA GLY A 22 21.15 -10.38 -1.83
C GLY A 22 21.95 -10.93 -0.65
N GLY A 23 21.30 -11.76 0.17
CA GLY A 23 21.96 -12.66 1.13
C GLY A 23 21.56 -12.41 2.58
N ASP A 24 20.63 -13.24 3.05
CA ASP A 24 20.42 -13.77 4.41
C ASP A 24 21.21 -13.14 5.57
N GLY A 25 20.49 -12.62 6.59
CA GLY A 25 21.07 -12.45 7.94
C GLY A 25 20.89 -11.09 8.64
N GLY A 26 19.65 -10.77 9.02
CA GLY A 26 19.28 -10.13 10.30
C GLY A 26 19.96 -8.84 10.77
N SER A 27 19.30 -7.69 10.53
CA SER A 27 18.88 -6.75 11.59
C SER A 27 18.23 -5.49 10.99
N GLY A 28 16.95 -5.30 11.30
CA GLY A 28 16.34 -3.97 11.42
C GLY A 28 15.82 -3.32 10.14
N GLY A 29 14.53 -3.50 9.86
CA GLY A 29 13.76 -2.55 9.06
C GLY A 29 12.64 -3.24 8.30
N SER A 30 11.39 -2.95 8.67
CA SER A 30 10.19 -3.35 7.93
C SER A 30 10.30 -3.10 6.41
N GLY A 31 11.19 -2.20 5.98
CA GLY A 31 11.52 -1.97 4.57
C GLY A 31 12.00 -3.19 3.78
N SER A 32 12.64 -4.22 4.36
CA SER A 32 13.10 -5.38 3.59
C SER A 32 11.95 -6.31 3.17
N ASP A 33 11.07 -6.67 4.11
CA ASP A 33 9.93 -7.54 3.84
C ASP A 33 8.83 -6.79 3.08
N TYR A 34 8.55 -5.54 3.48
CA TYR A 34 7.67 -4.63 2.74
C TYR A 34 8.07 -4.50 1.28
N CYS A 35 9.34 -4.20 0.96
CA CYS A 35 9.76 -4.05 -0.43
C CYS A 35 9.68 -5.35 -1.23
N LYS A 36 9.95 -6.49 -0.58
CA LYS A 36 9.83 -7.82 -1.19
C LYS A 36 8.38 -8.15 -1.53
N ASP A 37 7.47 -7.87 -0.61
CA ASP A 37 6.05 -8.16 -0.79
C ASP A 37 5.37 -7.14 -1.70
N LEU A 38 5.79 -5.88 -1.66
CA LEU A 38 5.40 -4.85 -2.62
C LEU A 38 5.75 -5.24 -4.05
N LYS A 39 6.94 -5.82 -4.25
CA LYS A 39 7.36 -6.32 -5.56
C LYS A 39 6.48 -7.48 -6.05
N LYS A 40 6.04 -8.36 -5.16
CA LYS A 40 5.11 -9.45 -5.53
C LYS A 40 3.71 -8.92 -5.84
N ALA A 41 3.31 -7.86 -5.14
CA ALA A 41 2.02 -7.20 -5.29
C ALA A 41 1.91 -6.32 -6.54
N GLN A 42 3.00 -6.14 -7.31
CA GLN A 42 3.01 -5.24 -8.48
C GLN A 42 1.87 -5.56 -9.47
N GLY A 43 1.58 -6.85 -9.70
CA GLY A 43 0.44 -7.29 -10.50
C GLY A 43 -0.90 -6.78 -9.98
N SER A 44 -1.12 -6.85 -8.66
CA SER A 44 -2.36 -6.35 -8.02
C SER A 44 -2.57 -4.85 -8.21
N PHE A 45 -1.51 -4.05 -8.30
CA PHE A 45 -1.62 -2.62 -8.66
C PHE A 45 -2.02 -2.41 -10.13
N GLY A 46 -1.52 -3.26 -11.03
CA GLY A 46 -1.91 -3.26 -12.45
C GLY A 46 -3.36 -3.69 -12.66
N ASP A 47 -3.79 -4.75 -11.98
CA ASP A 47 -5.17 -5.25 -12.03
C ASP A 47 -6.16 -4.17 -11.55
N LEU A 48 -5.85 -3.50 -10.44
CA LEU A 48 -6.68 -2.39 -9.95
C LEU A 48 -6.72 -1.21 -10.93
N SER A 49 -5.58 -0.88 -11.56
CA SER A 49 -5.48 0.22 -12.52
C SER A 49 -6.20 -0.07 -13.84
N SER A 50 -6.21 -1.33 -14.27
CA SER A 50 -6.90 -1.80 -15.47
C SER A 50 -8.41 -2.04 -15.23
N GLY A 51 -8.82 -2.12 -13.96
CA GLY A 51 -10.21 -2.37 -13.57
C GLY A 51 -10.60 -3.86 -13.60
N ASP A 52 -9.61 -4.77 -13.57
CA ASP A 52 -9.88 -6.19 -13.40
C ASP A 52 -10.32 -6.46 -11.95
N LEU A 53 -11.58 -6.87 -11.79
CA LEU A 53 -12.17 -7.14 -10.48
C LEU A 53 -12.14 -8.64 -10.11
N GLY A 54 -11.59 -9.50 -10.98
CA GLY A 54 -11.58 -10.96 -10.77
C GLY A 54 -10.81 -11.38 -9.51
N GLU A 55 -9.73 -10.67 -9.20
CA GLU A 55 -8.83 -10.92 -8.06
C GLU A 55 -8.90 -9.79 -7.01
N LEU A 56 -9.96 -8.98 -7.01
CA LEU A 56 -10.02 -7.77 -6.18
C LEU A 56 -9.94 -8.06 -4.68
N ASP A 57 -10.53 -9.16 -4.21
CA ASP A 57 -10.43 -9.62 -2.81
C ASP A 57 -8.97 -9.93 -2.42
N ALA A 58 -8.23 -10.58 -3.32
CA ALA A 58 -6.82 -10.89 -3.10
C ALA A 58 -5.95 -9.62 -3.14
N ALA A 59 -6.29 -8.67 -4.02
CA ALA A 59 -5.63 -7.37 -4.09
C ALA A 59 -5.83 -6.57 -2.79
N PHE A 60 -7.06 -6.48 -2.28
CA PHE A 60 -7.36 -5.77 -1.02
C PHE A 60 -6.60 -6.37 0.16
N LYS A 61 -6.61 -7.71 0.31
CA LYS A 61 -5.80 -8.41 1.33
C LYS A 61 -4.31 -8.11 1.21
N THR A 62 -3.81 -8.01 -0.02
CA THR A 62 -2.42 -7.66 -0.27
C THR A 62 -2.12 -6.23 0.15
N PHE A 63 -3.01 -5.28 -0.12
CA PHE A 63 -2.84 -3.89 0.31
C PHE A 63 -2.90 -3.71 1.83
N HIS A 64 -3.83 -4.39 2.52
CA HIS A 64 -3.88 -4.42 3.99
C HIS A 64 -2.55 -4.90 4.58
N LYS A 65 -2.02 -6.00 4.04
CA LYS A 65 -0.72 -6.53 4.45
C LYS A 65 0.41 -5.52 4.23
N LEU A 66 0.44 -4.86 3.06
CA LEU A 66 1.47 -3.88 2.76
C LEU A 66 1.37 -2.64 3.65
N ALA A 67 0.15 -2.26 4.06
CA ALA A 67 -0.07 -1.19 5.02
C ALA A 67 0.48 -1.54 6.40
N ASP A 68 0.27 -2.78 6.86
CA ASP A 68 0.82 -3.29 8.12
C ASP A 68 2.36 -3.34 8.13
N GLU A 69 2.96 -3.67 6.98
CA GLU A 69 4.43 -3.77 6.84
C GLU A 69 5.10 -2.43 6.52
N ALA A 70 4.33 -1.39 6.24
CA ALA A 70 4.83 -0.12 5.75
C ALA A 70 5.89 0.50 6.68
N PRO A 71 7.04 0.97 6.16
CA PRO A 71 8.01 1.68 6.97
C PRO A 71 7.43 3.03 7.43
N SER A 72 7.94 3.55 8.55
CA SER A 72 7.47 4.81 9.17
C SER A 72 7.43 6.01 8.22
N ASP A 73 8.30 6.03 7.21
CA ASP A 73 8.39 7.10 6.22
C ASP A 73 7.16 7.19 5.31
N ILE A 74 6.40 6.09 5.18
CA ILE A 74 5.23 5.98 4.30
C ILE A 74 3.99 5.36 4.99
N ASP A 75 4.11 4.98 6.27
CA ASP A 75 3.03 4.42 7.11
C ASP A 75 1.75 5.28 7.10
N ALA A 76 1.89 6.60 7.19
CA ALA A 76 0.73 7.50 7.20
C ALA A 76 -0.04 7.49 5.86
N ASP A 77 0.66 7.33 4.74
CA ASP A 77 0.03 7.27 3.42
C ASP A 77 -0.59 5.89 3.17
N TRP A 78 0.07 4.82 3.62
CA TRP A 78 -0.51 3.48 3.64
C TRP A 78 -1.77 3.38 4.48
N LYS A 79 -1.79 3.94 5.69
CA LYS A 79 -2.98 3.96 6.56
C LYS A 79 -4.17 4.67 5.92
N LYS A 80 -3.92 5.73 5.13
CA LYS A 80 -5.00 6.39 4.38
C LYS A 80 -5.59 5.46 3.32
N LEU A 81 -4.73 4.75 2.59
CA LEU A 81 -5.17 3.79 1.59
C LEU A 81 -5.95 2.64 2.25
N ASP A 82 -5.38 2.06 3.29
CA ASP A 82 -5.97 0.99 4.11
C ASP A 82 -7.35 1.35 4.67
N THR A 83 -7.48 2.50 5.32
CA THR A 83 -8.75 3.02 5.84
C THR A 83 -9.79 3.19 4.74
N ALA A 84 -9.37 3.58 3.53
CA ALA A 84 -10.27 3.73 2.41
C ALA A 84 -10.74 2.38 1.86
N LEU A 85 -9.86 1.36 1.83
CA LEU A 85 -10.21 -0.02 1.48
C LEU A 85 -11.19 -0.61 2.49
N ASP A 86 -10.94 -0.44 3.79
CA ASP A 86 -11.86 -0.83 4.88
C ASP A 86 -13.25 -0.21 4.70
N THR A 87 -13.30 1.06 4.30
CA THR A 87 -14.55 1.77 4.08
C THR A 87 -15.33 1.20 2.89
N VAL A 88 -14.63 0.82 1.81
CA VAL A 88 -15.25 0.14 0.66
C VAL A 88 -15.74 -1.25 1.03
N GLU A 89 -14.92 -2.05 1.71
CA GLU A 89 -15.31 -3.40 2.18
C GLU A 89 -16.56 -3.35 3.05
N LYS A 90 -16.61 -2.38 3.98
CA LYS A 90 -17.77 -2.16 4.83
C LYS A 90 -18.99 -1.74 4.01
N ALA A 91 -18.84 -0.80 3.08
CA ALA A 91 -19.96 -0.36 2.24
C ALA A 91 -20.51 -1.49 1.36
N MET A 92 -19.64 -2.36 0.83
CA MET A 92 -20.04 -3.56 0.11
C MET A 92 -20.82 -4.52 1.01
N LYS A 93 -20.28 -4.83 2.19
CA LYS A 93 -20.93 -5.70 3.16
C LYS A 93 -22.30 -5.17 3.58
N ASP A 94 -22.39 -3.87 3.86
CA ASP A 94 -23.64 -3.20 4.23
C ASP A 94 -24.67 -3.22 3.09
N ALA A 95 -24.21 -3.23 1.84
CA ALA A 95 -25.04 -3.42 0.65
C ALA A 95 -25.39 -4.88 0.36
N GLY A 96 -24.88 -5.84 1.12
CA GLY A 96 -25.08 -7.27 0.88
C GLY A 96 -24.23 -7.84 -0.26
N LEU A 97 -23.15 -7.15 -0.64
CA LEU A 97 -22.25 -7.52 -1.71
C LEU A 97 -20.97 -8.19 -1.20
N LYS A 98 -20.45 -9.11 -2.01
CA LYS A 98 -19.10 -9.67 -1.92
C LYS A 98 -18.28 -9.23 -3.12
N PHE A 99 -16.96 -9.32 -3.02
CA PHE A 99 -16.06 -9.07 -4.16
C PHE A 99 -16.38 -9.95 -5.38
N SER A 100 -16.71 -11.22 -5.15
CA SER A 100 -17.14 -12.15 -6.22
C SER A 100 -18.38 -11.68 -6.98
N ASP A 101 -19.23 -10.86 -6.35
CA ASP A 101 -20.46 -10.38 -6.96
C ASP A 101 -20.20 -9.24 -7.95
N LEU A 102 -19.10 -8.48 -7.78
CA LEU A 102 -18.74 -7.37 -8.66
C LEU A 102 -18.51 -7.82 -10.11
N ALA A 103 -17.87 -8.98 -10.29
CA ALA A 103 -17.64 -9.57 -11.61
C ALA A 103 -18.95 -10.00 -12.31
N GLU A 104 -19.96 -10.46 -11.55
CA GLU A 104 -21.27 -10.78 -12.12
C GLU A 104 -22.11 -9.52 -12.38
N ILE A 105 -21.97 -8.48 -11.54
CA ILE A 105 -22.59 -7.16 -11.75
C ILE A 105 -22.05 -6.50 -13.03
N GLN A 106 -20.75 -6.59 -13.30
CA GLN A 106 -20.15 -6.13 -14.56
C GLN A 106 -20.75 -6.83 -15.79
N LYS A 107 -21.23 -8.07 -15.63
CA LYS A 107 -21.94 -8.84 -16.68
C LYS A 107 -23.45 -8.55 -16.71
N GLY A 108 -23.93 -7.58 -15.93
CA GLY A 108 -25.34 -7.17 -15.85
C GLY A 108 -26.20 -8.05 -14.94
N LYS A 109 -25.60 -8.91 -14.11
CA LYS A 109 -26.34 -9.76 -13.18
C LYS A 109 -26.26 -9.19 -11.77
N MET A 110 -27.40 -8.75 -11.26
CA MET A 110 -27.52 -8.27 -9.89
C MET A 110 -27.80 -9.44 -8.92
N PRO A 111 -27.05 -9.60 -7.82
CA PRO A 111 -27.41 -10.55 -6.78
C PRO A 111 -28.74 -10.17 -6.12
N GLU A 112 -29.56 -11.16 -5.77
CA GLU A 112 -30.92 -10.95 -5.26
C GLU A 112 -30.97 -10.28 -3.88
N ASN A 113 -29.90 -10.42 -3.10
CA ASN A 113 -29.81 -9.98 -1.71
C ASN A 113 -29.19 -8.58 -1.54
N VAL A 114 -29.07 -7.81 -2.63
CA VAL A 114 -28.44 -6.48 -2.59
C VAL A 114 -29.44 -5.42 -2.18
N ASP A 115 -29.03 -4.54 -1.25
CA ASP A 115 -29.82 -3.38 -0.84
C ASP A 115 -29.59 -2.20 -1.81
N PRO A 116 -30.59 -1.82 -2.64
CA PRO A 116 -30.43 -0.74 -3.61
C PRO A 116 -30.17 0.62 -2.97
N SER A 117 -30.62 0.83 -1.73
CA SER A 117 -30.42 2.08 -0.99
C SER A 117 -28.96 2.22 -0.54
N LYS A 118 -28.27 1.11 -0.34
CA LYS A 118 -26.86 1.07 0.11
C LYS A 118 -25.86 1.14 -1.05
N LEU A 119 -26.28 0.76 -2.27
CA LEU A 119 -25.46 0.92 -3.47
C LEU A 119 -25.03 2.36 -3.73
N GLN A 120 -25.89 3.35 -3.42
CA GLN A 120 -25.53 4.76 -3.54
C GLN A 120 -24.42 5.14 -2.55
N GLY A 121 -24.46 4.58 -1.33
CA GLY A 121 -23.41 4.76 -0.33
C GLY A 121 -22.08 4.18 -0.83
N LEU A 122 -22.09 2.96 -1.36
CA LEU A 122 -20.91 2.34 -1.96
C LEU A 122 -20.32 3.20 -3.08
N ALA A 123 -21.14 3.71 -4.01
CA ALA A 123 -20.67 4.58 -5.09
C ALA A 123 -20.03 5.88 -4.57
N ALA A 124 -20.58 6.46 -3.50
CA ALA A 124 -20.00 7.63 -2.85
C ALA A 124 -18.65 7.33 -2.22
N GLU A 125 -18.49 6.17 -1.55
CA GLU A 125 -17.19 5.75 -0.99
C GLU A 125 -16.16 5.49 -2.09
N MET A 126 -16.55 4.82 -3.19
CA MET A 126 -15.67 4.64 -4.34
C MET A 126 -15.24 5.97 -4.97
N THR A 127 -16.11 6.99 -4.96
CA THR A 127 -15.75 8.34 -5.43
C THR A 127 -14.68 8.99 -4.56
N LYS A 128 -14.68 8.73 -3.24
CA LYS A 128 -13.64 9.26 -2.33
C LYS A 128 -12.26 8.67 -2.59
N LEU A 129 -12.17 7.47 -3.17
CA LEU A 129 -10.90 6.92 -3.65
C LEU A 129 -10.30 7.77 -4.78
N GLY A 130 -11.11 8.56 -5.50
CA GLY A 130 -10.63 9.54 -6.47
C GLY A 130 -10.22 10.89 -5.88
N SER A 131 -10.24 11.05 -4.55
CA SER A 131 -9.91 12.33 -3.91
C SER A 131 -8.44 12.72 -4.08
N SER A 132 -8.15 14.01 -3.92
CA SER A 132 -6.78 14.53 -3.95
C SER A 132 -5.88 13.87 -2.92
N ASP A 133 -6.43 13.58 -1.74
CA ASP A 133 -5.68 13.03 -0.60
C ASP A 133 -5.28 11.58 -0.88
N PHE A 134 -6.20 10.78 -1.42
CA PHE A 134 -5.90 9.42 -1.86
C PHE A 134 -4.88 9.44 -3.02
N THR A 135 -5.09 10.30 -4.01
CA THR A 135 -4.16 10.45 -5.14
C THR A 135 -2.76 10.82 -4.68
N GLN A 136 -2.65 11.69 -3.67
CA GLN A 136 -1.36 12.08 -3.11
C GLN A 136 -0.71 10.94 -2.33
N ALA A 137 -1.48 10.22 -1.49
CA ALA A 137 -0.98 9.05 -0.78
C ALA A 137 -0.45 7.97 -1.74
N SER A 138 -1.21 7.65 -2.80
CA SER A 138 -0.78 6.71 -3.84
C SER A 138 0.50 7.16 -4.52
N LYS A 139 0.62 8.44 -4.91
CA LYS A 139 1.85 9.00 -5.49
C LYS A 139 3.05 8.92 -4.55
N SER A 140 2.85 9.16 -3.25
CA SER A 140 3.90 9.00 -2.25
C SER A 140 4.37 7.55 -2.14
N ILE A 141 3.42 6.60 -2.12
CA ILE A 141 3.71 5.15 -2.09
C ILE A 141 4.49 4.74 -3.34
N GLU A 142 4.05 5.16 -4.53
CA GLU A 142 4.74 4.91 -5.81
C GLU A 142 6.16 5.49 -5.82
N ALA A 143 6.32 6.73 -5.38
CA ALA A 143 7.62 7.38 -5.31
C ALA A 143 8.56 6.64 -4.35
N HIS A 144 8.04 6.21 -3.19
CA HIS A 144 8.79 5.42 -2.22
C HIS A 144 9.14 4.04 -2.79
N ALA A 145 8.20 3.35 -3.44
CA ALA A 145 8.42 2.07 -4.10
C ALA A 145 9.57 2.15 -5.11
N LYS A 146 9.57 3.19 -5.96
CA LYS A 146 10.60 3.39 -6.98
C LYS A 146 11.94 3.77 -6.38
N LYS A 147 11.95 4.70 -5.41
CA LYS A 147 13.19 5.23 -4.82
C LYS A 147 13.86 4.24 -3.87
N THR A 148 13.08 3.66 -2.96
CA THR A 148 13.56 2.80 -1.87
C THR A 148 13.55 1.34 -2.28
N CYS A 149 12.41 0.83 -2.75
CA CYS A 149 12.25 -0.59 -3.08
C CYS A 149 12.74 -0.98 -4.48
N LYS A 150 13.01 0.00 -5.36
CA LYS A 150 13.32 -0.21 -6.79
C LYS A 150 12.22 -0.99 -7.52
N VAL A 151 10.97 -0.77 -7.14
CA VAL A 151 9.76 -1.34 -7.75
C VAL A 151 9.03 -0.24 -8.51
N ASP A 152 8.62 -0.50 -9.75
CA ASP A 152 7.79 0.43 -10.51
C ASP A 152 6.33 -0.03 -10.50
N LEU A 153 5.48 0.74 -9.83
CA LEU A 153 4.05 0.45 -9.71
C LEU A 153 3.23 1.06 -10.85
N SER A 154 3.82 1.93 -11.69
CA SER A 154 3.11 2.72 -12.71
C SER A 154 2.86 1.97 -14.02
N GLY A 155 3.26 0.72 -14.13
CA GLY A 155 3.25 -0.03 -15.39
C GLY A 155 3.19 -1.54 -15.22
N SER A 156 2.18 -2.03 -14.50
CA SER A 156 1.73 -3.43 -14.63
C SER A 156 0.44 -3.47 -15.44
#